data_AF-A0A2S5B710-F1
#
_entry.id   AF-A0A2S5B710-F1
#
_cell.length_a   1.000
_cell.length_b   1.000
_cell.length_c   1.000
_cell.angle_alpha   90.00
_cell.angle_beta   90.00
_cell.angle_gamma   90.00
#
_symmetry.space_group_name_H-M   'P 1'
#
loop_
_entity.id
_entity.type
_entity.pdbx_description
1 polymer ?
#
loop_
_entity_poly.entity_id
_entity_poly.type
_entity_poly.pdbx_seq_one_letter_code
_entity_poly.pdbx_strand_id
1 'polypeptide(L)'
;MSITVVNSVAQLNSLTTNPAAVSVIDFHAVWCGPCKAIAPVYQKLAGQYAGRVQFLKVDVDQVPDVAQKFNVKAMPTFAVLRGSAKVDEMAGANPAGLSALIAKHAPAAGAGASASGSGSQDKGLEGFVSLNSEIDQSQVHCLNESAEHPLKDMLRGGDDKWLESDADEQLLLHIPIQQSIKLRALRFTTNSSHAKHAPRTIKVYVNNPGVDFDAAEGGGAEAAQEIVLDEEQARGKKVVELRFVRFQNVKHLSIFVADNQSGGDEDVTRIDSLELVGLAVEGTNMSDLKKLEDE
;
A
#
# COMPACT_ATOMS: atom_id res chain seq x y z
N MET A 1 -6.32 -5.44 10.87
CA MET A 1 -6.26 -3.97 10.74
C MET A 1 -7.52 -3.36 11.34
N SER A 2 -7.42 -2.19 11.95
CA SER A 2 -8.40 -1.64 12.89
C SER A 2 -9.45 -0.74 12.23
N ILE A 3 -10.73 -1.01 12.51
CA ILE A 3 -11.82 -0.04 12.31
C ILE A 3 -11.57 1.13 13.26
N THR A 4 -11.57 2.36 12.76
CA THR A 4 -11.34 3.55 13.59
C THR A 4 -12.66 4.07 14.16
N VAL A 5 -12.71 4.23 15.48
CA VAL A 5 -13.85 4.86 16.16
C VAL A 5 -13.72 6.37 16.09
N VAL A 6 -14.78 7.02 15.60
CA VAL A 6 -14.86 8.47 15.48
C VAL A 6 -15.66 9.02 16.64
N ASN A 7 -15.04 9.90 17.42
CA ASN A 7 -15.59 10.49 18.65
C ASN A 7 -15.94 11.98 18.50
N SER A 8 -15.59 12.63 17.38
CA SER A 8 -15.91 14.05 17.15
C SER A 8 -15.93 14.42 15.66
N VAL A 9 -16.56 15.55 15.35
CA VAL A 9 -16.57 16.14 13.99
C VAL A 9 -15.16 16.53 13.54
N ALA A 10 -14.34 17.05 14.45
CA ALA A 10 -12.96 17.45 14.13
C ALA A 10 -12.09 16.25 13.76
N GLN A 11 -12.24 15.13 14.48
CA GLN A 11 -11.56 13.88 14.15
C GLN A 11 -12.00 13.37 12.79
N LEU A 12 -13.31 13.38 12.50
CA LEU A 12 -13.82 12.95 11.19
C LEU A 12 -13.25 13.79 10.05
N ASN A 13 -13.26 15.12 10.19
CA ASN A 13 -12.72 16.02 9.16
C ASN A 13 -11.23 15.76 8.92
N SER A 14 -10.47 15.51 10.00
CA SER A 14 -9.03 15.21 9.91
C SER A 14 -8.78 13.88 9.18
N LEU A 15 -9.58 12.86 9.45
CA LEU A 15 -9.49 11.55 8.78
C LEU A 15 -9.91 11.60 7.31
N THR A 16 -10.70 12.59 6.91
CA THR A 16 -11.31 12.73 5.57
C THR A 16 -10.75 13.90 4.78
N THR A 17 -9.58 14.43 5.18
CA THR A 17 -8.95 15.60 4.54
C THR A 17 -8.44 15.28 3.13
N ASN A 18 -8.10 14.03 2.84
CA ASN A 18 -7.62 13.60 1.52
C ASN A 18 -8.79 13.41 0.53
N PRO A 19 -8.94 14.25 -0.52
CA PRO A 19 -10.04 14.16 -1.49
C PRO A 19 -10.03 12.90 -2.35
N ALA A 20 -8.89 12.19 -2.44
CA ALA A 20 -8.79 10.95 -3.20
C ALA A 20 -9.10 9.70 -2.37
N ALA A 21 -9.05 9.80 -1.03
CA ALA A 21 -9.29 8.68 -0.13
C ALA A 21 -10.77 8.30 -0.09
N VAL A 22 -11.04 7.00 -0.04
CA VAL A 22 -12.40 6.45 0.13
C VAL A 22 -12.54 5.97 1.57
N SER A 23 -13.51 6.52 2.28
CA SER A 23 -13.84 6.10 3.64
C SER A 23 -15.27 5.58 3.69
N VAL A 24 -15.50 4.52 4.44
CA VAL A 24 -16.83 3.97 4.71
C VAL A 24 -17.09 4.15 6.19
N ILE A 25 -18.23 4.73 6.54
CA ILE A 25 -18.62 5.00 7.93
C ILE A 25 -19.80 4.11 8.28
N ASP A 26 -19.66 3.29 9.32
CA ASP A 26 -20.77 2.57 9.99
C ASP A 26 -21.38 3.47 11.07
N PHE A 27 -22.57 4.00 10.82
CA PHE A 27 -23.39 4.67 11.81
C PHE A 27 -24.24 3.65 12.56
N HIS A 28 -23.91 3.43 13.83
CA HIS A 28 -24.54 2.41 14.66
C HIS A 28 -25.01 2.98 16.01
N ALA A 29 -25.74 2.15 16.75
CA ALA A 29 -26.03 2.36 18.16
C ALA A 29 -25.80 1.06 18.95
N VAL A 30 -25.47 1.14 20.24
CA VAL A 30 -25.19 -0.05 21.08
C VAL A 30 -26.42 -0.95 21.24
N TRP A 31 -27.62 -0.36 21.30
CA TRP A 31 -28.89 -1.05 21.47
C TRP A 31 -29.47 -1.60 20.16
N CYS A 32 -28.86 -1.28 19.01
CA CYS A 32 -29.33 -1.69 17.69
C CYS A 32 -28.98 -3.16 17.38
N GLY A 33 -29.98 -4.03 17.42
CA GLY A 33 -29.84 -5.46 17.08
C GLY A 33 -29.28 -5.72 15.66
N PRO A 34 -29.84 -5.11 14.60
CA PRO A 34 -29.32 -5.25 13.23
C PRO A 34 -27.86 -4.79 13.07
N CYS A 35 -27.43 -3.79 13.84
CA CYS A 35 -26.05 -3.31 13.84
C CYS A 35 -25.09 -4.38 14.37
N LYS A 36 -25.48 -5.13 15.40
CA LYS A 36 -24.69 -6.25 15.93
C LYS A 36 -24.58 -7.39 14.91
N ALA A 37 -25.65 -7.65 14.15
CA ALA A 37 -25.68 -8.70 13.14
C ALA A 37 -24.74 -8.42 11.94
N ILE A 38 -24.65 -7.15 11.51
CA ILE A 38 -23.83 -6.77 10.36
C ILE A 38 -22.36 -6.48 10.73
N ALA A 39 -22.05 -6.20 12.00
CA ALA A 39 -20.71 -5.84 12.45
C ALA A 39 -19.59 -6.85 12.05
N PRO A 40 -19.78 -8.18 12.12
CA PRO A 40 -18.76 -9.13 11.67
C PRO A 40 -18.48 -9.04 10.16
N VAL A 41 -19.52 -8.76 9.36
CA VAL A 41 -19.39 -8.57 7.91
C VAL A 41 -18.59 -7.31 7.63
N TYR A 42 -18.92 -6.22 8.33
CA TYR A 42 -18.19 -4.96 8.21
C TYR A 42 -16.70 -5.12 8.58
N GLN A 43 -16.41 -5.86 9.66
CA GLN A 43 -15.03 -6.18 10.07
C GLN A 43 -14.30 -7.05 9.05
N LYS A 44 -14.96 -8.04 8.46
CA LYS A 44 -14.39 -8.86 7.40
C LYS A 44 -14.05 -8.01 6.16
N LEU A 45 -14.96 -7.13 5.76
CA LEU A 45 -14.75 -6.21 4.63
C LEU A 45 -13.62 -5.21 4.92
N ALA A 46 -13.52 -4.72 6.17
CA ALA A 46 -12.40 -3.89 6.59
C ALA A 46 -11.04 -4.60 6.43
N GLY A 47 -10.99 -5.90 6.72
CA GLY A 47 -9.81 -6.73 6.44
C GLY A 47 -9.55 -6.92 4.95
N GLN A 48 -10.59 -7.17 4.16
CA GLN A 48 -10.48 -7.43 2.72
C GLN A 48 -10.03 -6.19 1.91
N TYR A 49 -10.47 -5.00 2.31
CA TYR A 49 -10.15 -3.73 1.65
C TYR A 49 -9.10 -2.93 2.42
N ALA A 50 -8.34 -3.60 3.29
CA ALA A 50 -7.27 -2.98 4.05
C ALA A 50 -6.26 -2.29 3.13
N GLY A 51 -5.85 -1.06 3.48
CA GLY A 51 -4.96 -0.22 2.66
C GLY A 51 -5.64 0.48 1.47
N ARG A 52 -6.86 0.06 1.09
CA ARG A 52 -7.61 0.60 -0.07
C ARG A 52 -8.80 1.46 0.32
N VAL A 53 -9.46 1.11 1.42
CA VAL A 53 -10.63 1.82 1.95
C VAL A 53 -10.44 1.99 3.45
N GLN A 54 -10.72 3.20 3.95
CA GLN A 54 -10.69 3.48 5.38
C GLN A 54 -12.06 3.12 6.00
N PHE A 55 -12.06 2.28 7.04
CA PHE A 55 -13.27 1.88 7.74
C PHE A 55 -13.40 2.63 9.05
N LEU A 56 -14.48 3.39 9.16
CA LEU A 56 -14.81 4.24 10.30
C LEU A 56 -16.09 3.74 10.97
N LYS A 57 -16.24 4.02 12.25
CA LYS A 57 -17.46 3.72 13.00
C LYS A 57 -17.83 4.89 13.89
N VAL A 58 -19.10 5.27 13.83
CA VAL A 58 -19.68 6.39 14.59
C VAL A 58 -20.86 5.86 15.39
N ASP A 59 -20.79 6.02 16.71
CA ASP A 59 -21.93 5.80 17.57
C ASP A 59 -22.81 7.05 17.55
N VAL A 60 -24.06 6.91 17.08
CA VAL A 60 -24.98 8.04 16.92
C VAL A 60 -25.42 8.65 18.24
N ASP A 61 -25.36 7.89 19.34
CA ASP A 61 -25.69 8.38 20.68
C ASP A 61 -24.52 9.15 21.30
N GLN A 62 -23.28 8.80 20.96
CA GLN A 62 -22.07 9.48 21.46
C GLN A 62 -21.70 10.72 20.64
N VAL A 63 -21.92 10.69 19.33
CA VAL A 63 -21.53 11.78 18.42
C VAL A 63 -22.70 12.22 17.53
N PRO A 64 -23.77 12.77 18.13
CA PRO A 64 -25.00 13.12 17.41
C PRO A 64 -24.78 14.16 16.32
N ASP A 65 -23.83 15.08 16.50
CA ASP A 65 -23.50 16.11 15.50
C ASP A 65 -23.01 15.51 14.18
N VAL A 66 -22.23 14.44 14.24
CA VAL A 66 -21.77 13.73 13.03
C VAL A 66 -22.95 13.00 12.39
N ALA A 67 -23.79 12.31 13.16
CA ALA A 67 -24.98 11.65 12.64
C ALA A 67 -25.94 12.65 11.95
N GLN A 68 -26.15 13.82 12.56
CA GLN A 68 -26.97 14.90 12.01
C GLN A 68 -26.36 15.48 10.72
N LYS A 69 -25.05 15.75 10.70
CA LYS A 69 -24.33 16.25 9.50
C LYS A 69 -24.54 15.33 8.29
N PHE A 70 -24.66 14.03 8.53
CA PHE A 70 -24.86 13.02 7.49
C PHE A 70 -26.34 12.69 7.21
N ASN A 71 -27.27 13.30 7.96
CA ASN A 71 -28.71 13.07 7.90
C ASN A 71 -29.10 11.60 8.16
N VAL A 72 -28.45 10.96 9.13
CA VAL A 72 -28.72 9.58 9.52
C VAL A 72 -30.07 9.48 10.23
N LYS A 73 -30.98 8.68 9.69
CA LYS A 73 -32.35 8.50 10.21
C LYS A 73 -32.67 7.10 10.71
N ALA A 74 -31.79 6.15 10.43
CA ALA A 74 -31.94 4.74 10.81
C ALA A 74 -30.56 4.12 10.99
N MET A 75 -30.46 3.12 11.88
CA MET A 75 -29.23 2.38 12.12
C MET A 75 -29.44 0.89 11.78
N PRO A 76 -28.45 0.22 11.17
CA PRO A 76 -27.19 0.80 10.70
C PRO A 76 -27.39 1.63 9.42
N THR A 77 -26.61 2.69 9.26
CA THR A 77 -26.45 3.38 7.97
C THR A 77 -24.98 3.41 7.63
N PHE A 78 -24.65 3.05 6.40
CA PHE A 78 -23.30 3.09 5.87
C PHE A 78 -23.18 4.26 4.91
N ALA A 79 -22.30 5.20 5.20
CA ALA A 79 -22.00 6.31 4.29
C ALA A 79 -20.65 6.10 3.62
N VAL A 80 -20.58 6.35 2.32
CA VAL A 80 -19.33 6.38 1.57
C VAL A 80 -18.91 7.82 1.38
N LEU A 81 -17.68 8.10 1.78
CA LEU A 81 -17.00 9.35 1.61
C LEU A 81 -15.90 9.24 0.56
N ARG A 82 -15.76 10.27 -0.26
CA ARG A 82 -14.56 10.54 -1.04
C ARG A 82 -14.00 11.89 -0.57
N GLY A 83 -12.91 11.84 0.20
CA GLY A 83 -12.53 12.95 1.08
C GLY A 83 -13.67 13.34 2.01
N SER A 84 -13.98 14.63 2.11
CA SER A 84 -15.04 15.14 2.99
C SER A 84 -16.45 15.07 2.39
N ALA A 85 -16.58 14.66 1.13
CA ALA A 85 -17.86 14.64 0.42
C ALA A 85 -18.53 13.25 0.49
N LYS A 86 -19.81 13.22 0.90
CA LYS A 86 -20.63 12.01 0.84
C LYS A 86 -21.01 11.72 -0.60
N VAL A 87 -20.58 10.57 -1.11
CA VAL A 87 -20.78 10.18 -2.52
C VAL A 87 -21.83 9.08 -2.70
N ASP A 88 -22.07 8.28 -1.67
CA ASP A 88 -23.10 7.24 -1.67
C ASP A 88 -23.47 6.84 -0.24
N GLU A 89 -24.58 6.15 -0.06
CA GLU A 89 -25.02 5.63 1.22
C GLU A 89 -25.94 4.41 1.09
N MET A 90 -26.01 3.62 2.16
CA MET A 90 -26.94 2.51 2.29
C MET A 90 -27.46 2.41 3.71
N ALA A 91 -28.77 2.39 3.89
CA ALA A 91 -29.40 2.10 5.17
C ALA A 91 -29.75 0.61 5.30
N GLY A 92 -29.64 0.08 6.51
CA GLY A 92 -30.04 -1.28 6.88
C GLY A 92 -28.91 -2.30 6.87
N ALA A 93 -29.14 -3.40 7.61
CA ALA A 93 -28.21 -4.51 7.75
C ALA A 93 -28.30 -5.47 6.54
N ASN A 94 -27.70 -5.07 5.41
CA ASN A 94 -27.66 -5.88 4.19
C ASN A 94 -26.20 -6.24 3.82
N PRO A 95 -25.72 -7.47 4.10
CA PRO A 95 -24.36 -7.91 3.80
C PRO A 95 -23.97 -7.80 2.31
N ALA A 96 -24.86 -8.22 1.41
CA ALA A 96 -24.61 -8.21 -0.02
C ALA A 96 -24.60 -6.77 -0.55
N GLY A 97 -25.57 -5.96 -0.11
CA GLY A 97 -25.63 -4.53 -0.45
C GLY A 97 -24.40 -3.76 0.05
N LEU A 98 -23.96 -4.02 1.28
CA LEU A 98 -22.75 -3.42 1.85
C LEU A 98 -21.49 -3.78 1.05
N SER A 99 -21.35 -5.07 0.70
CA SER A 99 -20.23 -5.54 -0.10
C SER A 99 -20.21 -4.90 -1.50
N ALA A 100 -21.38 -4.77 -2.13
CA ALA A 100 -21.53 -4.12 -3.44
C ALA A 100 -21.28 -2.61 -3.38
N LEU A 101 -21.79 -1.93 -2.35
CA LEU A 101 -21.55 -0.50 -2.11
C LEU A 101 -20.05 -0.22 -1.97
N ILE A 102 -19.36 -1.04 -1.17
CA ILE A 102 -17.92 -0.92 -1.00
C ILE A 102 -17.23 -1.25 -2.32
N ALA A 103 -17.56 -2.35 -3.01
CA ALA A 103 -16.91 -2.70 -4.27
C ALA A 103 -17.07 -1.63 -5.37
N LYS A 104 -18.23 -0.95 -5.41
CA LYS A 104 -18.55 0.13 -6.37
C LYS A 104 -17.66 1.36 -6.18
N HIS A 105 -17.35 1.71 -4.94
CA HIS A 105 -16.61 2.93 -4.60
C HIS A 105 -15.19 2.69 -4.17
N ALA A 106 -14.87 1.47 -3.77
CA ALA A 106 -13.52 1.05 -3.49
C ALA A 106 -12.70 1.35 -4.74
N PRO A 107 -11.54 1.99 -4.57
CA PRO A 107 -10.60 2.08 -5.67
C PRO A 107 -10.36 0.65 -6.19
N ALA A 108 -10.37 0.46 -7.51
CA ALA A 108 -10.34 -0.86 -8.16
C ALA A 108 -9.30 -1.79 -7.52
N ALA A 109 -9.49 -3.11 -7.55
CA ALA A 109 -8.44 -4.03 -7.07
C ALA A 109 -7.20 -3.83 -7.96
N GLY A 110 -6.28 -2.99 -7.50
CA GLY A 110 -5.32 -2.28 -8.36
C GLY A 110 -5.09 -0.80 -7.99
N ALA A 111 -5.81 -0.27 -7.01
CA ALA A 111 -5.64 1.09 -6.48
C ALA A 111 -5.70 1.07 -4.94
N GLY A 112 -4.54 1.23 -4.32
CA GLY A 112 -4.40 1.51 -2.88
C GLY A 112 -3.26 0.77 -2.18
N ALA A 113 -2.01 1.21 -2.43
CA ALA A 113 -1.01 1.66 -1.44
C ALA A 113 0.35 1.70 -2.18
N SER A 114 0.93 2.84 -2.58
CA SER A 114 1.05 4.13 -1.88
C SER A 114 1.36 5.30 -2.83
N ALA A 115 0.65 6.43 -2.67
CA ALA A 115 1.13 7.79 -2.96
C ALA A 115 0.10 8.75 -2.34
N SER A 116 0.36 9.36 -1.18
CA SER A 116 1.12 10.62 -1.08
C SER A 116 1.50 11.25 -2.42
N GLY A 117 0.80 12.32 -2.78
CA GLY A 117 1.12 13.22 -3.89
C GLY A 117 0.03 14.28 -3.95
N SER A 118 0.22 15.55 -3.55
CA SER A 118 1.22 16.48 -4.09
C SER A 118 1.38 16.23 -5.59
N GLY A 119 0.73 17.07 -6.40
CA GLY A 119 0.65 16.91 -7.85
C GLY A 119 1.99 16.59 -8.45
N SER A 120 2.12 15.37 -8.96
CA SER A 120 3.34 14.89 -9.58
C SER A 120 2.98 14.26 -10.91
N GLN A 121 3.76 14.61 -11.92
CA GLN A 121 3.50 14.32 -13.33
C GLN A 121 3.88 12.87 -13.65
N ASP A 122 3.11 11.88 -13.19
CA ASP A 122 3.26 10.46 -13.59
C ASP A 122 2.65 10.23 -14.99
N LYS A 123 3.14 10.96 -16.01
CA LYS A 123 2.76 10.73 -17.42
C LYS A 123 3.35 9.40 -17.89
N GLY A 124 2.51 8.46 -18.36
CA GLY A 124 2.97 7.22 -19.00
C GLY A 124 2.83 5.93 -18.18
N LEU A 125 2.13 5.97 -17.04
CA LEU A 125 1.80 4.80 -16.20
C LEU A 125 0.34 4.34 -16.32
N GLU A 126 -0.40 4.84 -17.30
CA GLU A 126 -1.79 4.47 -17.55
C GLU A 126 -1.90 2.95 -17.81
N GLY A 127 -2.62 2.24 -16.94
CA GLY A 127 -2.86 0.79 -17.06
C GLY A 127 -1.95 -0.11 -16.21
N PHE A 128 -0.94 0.42 -15.52
CA PHE A 128 -0.13 -0.35 -14.58
C PHE A 128 -0.69 -0.24 -13.16
N VAL A 129 -0.56 -1.32 -12.37
CA VAL A 129 -1.08 -1.43 -11.01
C VAL A 129 0.05 -1.66 -10.01
N SER A 130 -0.24 -1.40 -8.72
CA SER A 130 0.65 -1.82 -7.63
C SER A 130 0.64 -3.34 -7.49
N LEU A 131 1.82 -3.93 -7.32
CA LEU A 131 2.06 -5.38 -7.27
C LEU A 131 2.56 -5.83 -5.89
N ASN A 132 2.42 -4.99 -4.86
CA ASN A 132 2.85 -5.34 -3.51
C ASN A 132 2.12 -6.56 -2.92
N SER A 133 0.92 -6.90 -3.43
CA SER A 133 0.21 -8.13 -3.09
C SER A 133 0.94 -9.39 -3.58
N GLU A 134 1.72 -9.28 -4.64
CA GLU A 134 2.45 -10.39 -5.25
C GLU A 134 3.75 -10.68 -4.49
N ILE A 135 4.17 -9.83 -3.56
CA ILE A 135 5.37 -10.05 -2.76
C ILE A 135 5.12 -11.21 -1.78
N ASP A 136 6.03 -12.18 -1.74
CA ASP A 136 6.02 -13.22 -0.70
C ASP A 136 6.68 -12.69 0.57
N GLN A 137 5.88 -12.02 1.41
CA GLN A 137 6.32 -11.44 2.68
C GLN A 137 6.90 -12.47 3.68
N SER A 138 6.68 -13.77 3.47
CA SER A 138 7.24 -14.80 4.34
C SER A 138 8.73 -15.03 4.07
N GLN A 139 9.15 -14.82 2.82
CA GLN A 139 10.51 -15.10 2.32
C GLN A 139 11.35 -13.85 2.08
N VAL A 140 10.80 -12.65 2.28
CA VAL A 140 11.60 -11.42 2.20
C VAL A 140 12.68 -11.40 3.28
N HIS A 141 13.87 -10.95 2.88
CA HIS A 141 15.00 -10.71 3.77
C HIS A 141 15.78 -9.48 3.30
N CYS A 142 16.41 -8.78 4.23
CA CYS A 142 17.26 -7.65 3.93
C CYS A 142 18.61 -7.85 4.62
N LEU A 143 19.71 -7.54 3.93
CA LEU A 143 21.01 -7.45 4.56
C LEU A 143 21.24 -6.02 5.04
N ASN A 144 21.94 -5.90 6.18
CA ASN A 144 22.19 -4.65 6.90
C ASN A 144 20.93 -3.91 7.38
N GLU A 145 19.83 -4.64 7.64
CA GLU A 145 18.64 -4.04 8.26
C GLU A 145 18.78 -3.91 9.77
N SER A 146 18.28 -2.80 10.32
CA SER A 146 18.17 -2.60 11.77
C SER A 146 17.18 -3.60 12.38
N ALA A 147 17.52 -4.12 13.56
CA ALA A 147 16.65 -5.02 14.31
C ALA A 147 15.34 -4.36 14.78
N GLU A 148 15.33 -3.02 14.90
CA GLU A 148 14.15 -2.24 15.31
C GLU A 148 13.23 -1.93 14.13
N HIS A 149 13.80 -1.80 12.92
CA HIS A 149 13.11 -1.35 11.71
C HIS A 149 13.41 -2.27 10.51
N PRO A 150 12.90 -3.52 10.52
CA PRO A 150 13.17 -4.49 9.46
C PRO A 150 12.31 -4.25 8.21
N LEU A 151 12.75 -4.81 7.07
CA LEU A 151 12.08 -4.76 5.77
C LEU A 151 10.63 -5.26 5.84
N LYS A 152 10.38 -6.26 6.69
CA LYS A 152 9.03 -6.83 6.89
C LYS A 152 8.04 -5.81 7.44
N ASP A 153 8.48 -4.87 8.26
CA ASP A 153 7.59 -3.87 8.84
C ASP A 153 7.23 -2.78 7.83
N MET A 154 8.19 -2.37 7.00
CA MET A 154 7.95 -1.51 5.84
C MET A 154 6.91 -2.13 4.88
N LEU A 155 7.03 -3.43 4.57
CA LEU A 155 6.13 -4.11 3.63
C LEU A 155 4.73 -4.40 4.18
N ARG A 156 4.59 -4.60 5.49
CA ARG A 156 3.28 -4.77 6.15
C ARG A 156 2.46 -3.49 6.17
N GLY A 157 3.14 -2.33 6.12
CA GLY A 157 2.53 -1.03 6.19
C GLY A 157 2.01 -0.68 7.60
N GLY A 158 1.84 0.62 7.82
CA GLY A 158 1.37 1.21 9.08
C GLY A 158 1.99 2.59 9.28
N ASP A 159 1.31 3.42 10.07
CA ASP A 159 1.94 4.62 10.60
C ASP A 159 3.09 4.18 11.53
N ASP A 160 4.27 4.77 11.38
CA ASP A 160 5.46 4.50 12.20
C ASP A 160 6.18 3.16 11.93
N LYS A 161 6.11 2.63 10.69
CA LYS A 161 6.90 1.47 10.26
C LYS A 161 7.74 1.81 9.03
N TRP A 162 9.03 1.58 9.12
CA TRP A 162 9.99 1.81 8.04
C TRP A 162 11.08 0.74 8.05
N LEU A 163 11.88 0.74 6.99
CA LEU A 163 13.14 0.03 6.90
C LEU A 163 14.28 1.02 7.19
N GLU A 164 15.22 0.62 8.03
CA GLU A 164 16.41 1.39 8.36
C GLU A 164 17.66 0.51 8.28
N SER A 165 18.80 1.09 7.89
CA SER A 165 20.08 0.39 7.94
C SER A 165 20.71 0.41 9.33
N ASP A 166 21.52 -0.61 9.64
CA ASP A 166 22.11 -0.79 10.97
C ASP A 166 23.51 -0.15 11.08
N ALA A 167 24.42 -0.48 10.16
CA ALA A 167 25.83 -0.11 10.27
C ALA A 167 26.27 1.07 9.40
N ASP A 168 25.75 1.14 8.17
CA ASP A 168 26.12 2.12 7.14
C ASP A 168 24.92 2.37 6.21
N GLU A 169 25.08 3.22 5.19
CA GLU A 169 24.02 3.58 4.27
C GLU A 169 23.62 2.47 3.28
N GLN A 170 24.37 1.36 3.22
CA GLN A 170 24.13 0.29 2.26
C GLN A 170 23.01 -0.64 2.73
N LEU A 171 22.10 -0.99 1.83
CA LEU A 171 21.04 -1.96 2.10
C LEU A 171 20.92 -2.92 0.93
N LEU A 172 20.64 -4.19 1.22
CA LEU A 172 20.36 -5.17 0.18
C LEU A 172 19.05 -5.90 0.44
N LEU A 173 18.01 -5.50 -0.27
CA LEU A 173 16.68 -6.05 -0.15
C LEU A 173 16.51 -7.23 -1.10
N HIS A 174 16.02 -8.36 -0.60
CA HIS A 174 15.63 -9.51 -1.40
C HIS A 174 14.13 -9.73 -1.28
N ILE A 175 13.46 -9.65 -2.42
CA ILE A 175 12.01 -9.63 -2.52
C ILE A 175 11.55 -10.72 -3.49
N PRO A 176 11.22 -11.91 -2.96
CA PRO A 176 10.58 -12.96 -3.75
C PRO A 176 9.15 -12.56 -4.13
N ILE A 177 8.74 -12.94 -5.34
CA ILE A 177 7.40 -12.65 -5.89
C ILE A 177 6.67 -13.97 -6.12
N GLN A 178 5.44 -14.07 -5.59
CA GLN A 178 4.58 -15.26 -5.64
C GLN A 178 4.24 -15.65 -7.08
N GLN A 179 3.89 -14.67 -7.90
CA GLN A 179 3.58 -14.85 -9.31
C GLN A 179 4.56 -14.04 -10.17
N SER A 180 4.82 -14.50 -11.39
CA SER A 180 5.70 -13.74 -12.27
C SER A 180 5.06 -12.41 -12.64
N ILE A 181 5.81 -11.31 -12.52
CA ILE A 181 5.31 -9.97 -12.83
C ILE A 181 6.13 -9.30 -13.93
N LYS A 182 5.48 -8.34 -14.60
CA LYS A 182 6.11 -7.38 -15.51
C LYS A 182 6.25 -6.05 -14.79
N LEU A 183 7.47 -5.70 -14.39
CA LEU A 183 7.73 -4.49 -13.62
C LEU A 183 8.00 -3.30 -14.56
N ARG A 184 7.24 -2.21 -14.41
CA ARG A 184 7.38 -1.00 -15.22
C ARG A 184 8.10 0.11 -14.47
N ALA A 185 7.83 0.23 -13.18
CA ALA A 185 8.44 1.25 -12.33
C ALA A 185 8.53 0.80 -10.87
N LEU A 186 9.37 1.48 -10.12
CA LEU A 186 9.44 1.41 -8.66
C LEU A 186 9.06 2.77 -8.08
N ARG A 187 8.46 2.79 -6.90
CA ARG A 187 8.27 4.02 -6.12
C ARG A 187 8.85 3.80 -4.74
N PHE A 188 9.84 4.61 -4.40
CA PHE A 188 10.38 4.69 -3.05
C PHE A 188 9.73 5.88 -2.37
N THR A 189 9.33 5.73 -1.11
CA THR A 189 8.82 6.83 -0.31
C THR A 189 9.61 6.90 0.96
N THR A 190 10.28 8.02 1.18
CA THR A 190 10.85 8.39 2.48
C THR A 190 10.14 9.63 3.01
N ASN A 191 9.91 9.69 4.32
CA ASN A 191 9.25 10.80 4.99
C ASN A 191 9.99 12.13 4.71
N SER A 192 9.23 13.21 4.52
CA SER A 192 9.77 14.55 4.24
C SER A 192 10.69 15.06 5.35
N SER A 193 10.49 14.63 6.60
CA SER A 193 11.37 14.97 7.73
C SER A 193 12.74 14.29 7.67
N HIS A 194 12.86 13.18 6.94
CA HIS A 194 14.08 12.36 6.82
C HIS A 194 14.59 12.26 5.37
N ALA A 195 14.32 13.30 4.56
CA ALA A 195 14.65 13.28 3.13
C ALA A 195 16.14 13.04 2.82
N LYS A 196 17.05 13.39 3.74
CA LYS A 196 18.49 13.13 3.61
C LYS A 196 18.86 11.65 3.70
N HIS A 197 18.11 10.87 4.49
CA HIS A 197 18.32 9.43 4.65
C HIS A 197 17.70 8.63 3.49
N ALA A 198 17.00 9.28 2.56
CA ALA A 198 16.38 8.60 1.46
C ALA A 198 17.44 8.01 0.52
N PRO A 199 17.18 6.87 -0.15
CA PRO A 199 18.14 6.26 -1.06
C PRO A 199 18.42 7.19 -2.25
N ARG A 200 19.67 7.16 -2.74
CA ARG A 200 20.10 7.92 -3.92
C ARG A 200 20.55 6.98 -5.03
N THR A 201 21.59 6.20 -4.85
CA THR A 201 22.07 5.27 -5.87
C THR A 201 21.54 3.87 -5.60
N ILE A 202 20.81 3.29 -6.55
CA ILE A 202 20.27 1.94 -6.46
C ILE A 202 20.67 1.08 -7.66
N LYS A 203 20.95 -0.20 -7.40
CA LYS A 203 21.12 -1.24 -8.42
C LYS A 203 20.04 -2.29 -8.26
N VAL A 204 19.33 -2.56 -9.34
CA VAL A 204 18.21 -3.50 -9.36
C VAL A 204 18.63 -4.75 -10.12
N TYR A 205 18.45 -5.90 -9.49
CA TYR A 205 18.73 -7.22 -10.05
C TYR A 205 17.44 -8.03 -10.14
N VAL A 206 17.32 -8.83 -11.18
CA VAL A 206 16.12 -9.62 -11.46
C VAL A 206 16.50 -11.09 -11.52
N ASN A 207 15.70 -11.93 -10.85
CA ASN A 207 15.86 -13.40 -10.82
C ASN A 207 17.23 -13.87 -10.33
N ASN A 208 17.89 -13.07 -9.50
CA ASN A 208 19.15 -13.41 -8.87
C ASN A 208 19.01 -13.27 -7.34
N PRO A 209 18.61 -14.33 -6.62
CA PRO A 209 18.41 -14.27 -5.18
C PRO A 209 19.72 -14.28 -4.37
N GLY A 210 20.85 -14.62 -4.99
CA GLY A 210 22.14 -14.78 -4.32
C GLY A 210 23.07 -13.57 -4.43
N VAL A 211 22.55 -12.40 -4.79
CA VAL A 211 23.34 -11.17 -4.78
C VAL A 211 23.70 -10.83 -3.33
N ASP A 212 24.97 -10.53 -3.08
CA ASP A 212 25.48 -9.98 -1.84
C ASP A 212 26.16 -8.63 -2.11
N PHE A 213 26.72 -7.99 -1.08
CA PHE A 213 27.38 -6.69 -1.21
C PHE A 213 28.58 -6.75 -2.17
N ASP A 214 29.43 -7.78 -2.06
CA ASP A 214 30.60 -7.97 -2.93
C ASP A 214 30.18 -8.11 -4.41
N ALA A 215 29.16 -8.92 -4.68
CA ALA A 215 28.63 -9.10 -6.03
C ALA A 215 28.01 -7.81 -6.58
N ALA A 216 27.40 -6.99 -5.73
CA ALA A 216 26.71 -5.77 -6.11
C ALA A 216 27.64 -4.57 -6.37
N GLU A 217 28.80 -4.50 -5.71
CA GLU A 217 29.77 -3.42 -5.89
C GLU A 217 30.68 -3.60 -7.10
N GLY A 218 30.98 -4.84 -7.53
CA GLY A 218 31.75 -5.06 -8.75
C GLY A 218 32.22 -6.49 -9.05
N GLY A 219 31.82 -7.49 -8.25
CA GLY A 219 32.45 -8.81 -8.27
C GLY A 219 31.80 -9.95 -9.06
N GLY A 220 30.54 -9.84 -9.53
CA GLY A 220 29.94 -11.00 -10.22
C GLY A 220 28.47 -10.97 -10.63
N ALA A 221 27.67 -9.98 -10.19
CA ALA A 221 26.27 -9.87 -10.61
C ALA A 221 26.07 -8.69 -11.58
N GLU A 222 25.50 -8.95 -12.77
CA GLU A 222 25.09 -7.87 -13.68
C GLU A 222 23.76 -7.28 -13.21
N ALA A 223 23.77 -6.00 -12.83
CA ALA A 223 22.53 -5.28 -12.51
C ALA A 223 21.64 -5.19 -13.76
N ALA A 224 20.36 -5.51 -13.59
CA ALA A 224 19.38 -5.31 -14.66
C ALA A 224 19.29 -3.83 -15.02
N GLN A 225 19.36 -2.96 -14.01
CA GLN A 225 19.45 -1.51 -14.19
C GLN A 225 20.07 -0.85 -12.95
N GLU A 226 20.92 0.16 -13.20
CA GLU A 226 21.45 1.06 -12.18
C GLU A 226 20.82 2.44 -12.35
N ILE A 227 20.43 3.06 -11.24
CA ILE A 227 19.61 4.28 -11.22
C ILE A 227 20.09 5.20 -10.11
N VAL A 228 20.25 6.48 -10.45
CA VAL A 228 20.46 7.56 -9.48
C VAL A 228 19.12 8.28 -9.31
N LEU A 229 18.57 8.21 -8.12
CA LEU A 229 17.29 8.80 -7.73
C LEU A 229 17.45 10.30 -7.49
N ASP A 230 16.55 11.08 -8.08
CA ASP A 230 16.37 12.49 -7.71
C ASP A 230 15.58 12.61 -6.38
N GLU A 231 15.60 13.79 -5.75
CA GLU A 231 14.89 14.01 -4.48
C GLU A 231 13.37 13.78 -4.59
N GLU A 232 12.76 14.02 -5.76
CA GLU A 232 11.33 13.81 -5.95
C GLU A 232 10.99 12.33 -6.06
N GLN A 233 11.88 11.55 -6.70
CA GLN A 233 11.80 10.10 -6.78
C GLN A 233 12.02 9.43 -5.42
N ALA A 234 12.98 9.93 -4.64
CA ALA A 234 13.28 9.41 -3.30
C ALA A 234 12.15 9.70 -2.30
N ARG A 235 11.40 10.80 -2.49
CA ARG A 235 10.25 11.19 -1.66
C ARG A 235 8.92 10.60 -2.11
N GLY A 236 8.91 9.75 -3.14
CA GLY A 236 7.69 9.09 -3.66
C GLY A 236 6.78 9.99 -4.49
N LYS A 237 7.19 11.22 -4.78
CA LYS A 237 6.45 12.13 -5.66
C LYS A 237 6.46 11.63 -7.09
N LYS A 238 7.62 11.15 -7.55
CA LYS A 238 7.81 10.68 -8.92
C LYS A 238 8.21 9.21 -8.92
N VAL A 239 7.73 8.45 -9.91
CA VAL A 239 8.18 7.07 -10.07
C VAL A 239 9.60 6.96 -10.64
N VAL A 240 10.21 5.82 -10.37
CA VAL A 240 11.46 5.38 -10.95
C VAL A 240 11.16 4.46 -12.12
N GLU A 241 11.23 5.00 -13.34
CA GLU A 241 10.95 4.21 -14.53
C GLU A 241 12.04 3.16 -14.77
N LEU A 242 11.60 1.92 -14.94
CA LEU A 242 12.47 0.82 -15.30
C LEU A 242 12.43 0.55 -16.80
N ARG A 243 13.52 -0.03 -17.32
CA ARG A 243 13.64 -0.53 -18.69
C ARG A 243 12.79 -1.78 -18.86
N PHE A 244 11.48 -1.59 -19.04
CA PHE A 244 10.44 -2.63 -19.09
C PHE A 244 10.86 -3.92 -19.82
N VAL A 245 11.61 -3.83 -20.91
CA VAL A 245 12.16 -4.98 -21.67
C VAL A 245 13.01 -5.95 -20.83
N ARG A 246 13.73 -5.47 -19.82
CA ARG A 246 14.55 -6.30 -18.90
C ARG A 246 13.73 -6.88 -17.73
N PHE A 247 12.52 -6.38 -17.52
CA PHE A 247 11.68 -6.67 -16.36
C PHE A 247 10.35 -7.35 -16.75
N GLN A 248 10.35 -8.17 -17.82
CA GLN A 248 9.14 -8.84 -18.32
C GLN A 248 8.70 -10.08 -17.52
N ASN A 249 9.61 -10.67 -16.74
CA ASN A 249 9.37 -11.94 -16.05
C ASN A 249 10.14 -11.96 -14.73
N VAL A 250 9.70 -11.14 -13.78
CA VAL A 250 10.33 -10.99 -12.47
C VAL A 250 9.69 -11.98 -11.50
N LYS A 251 10.48 -12.89 -10.94
CA LYS A 251 10.11 -13.82 -9.86
C LYS A 251 10.85 -13.52 -8.56
N HIS A 252 12.01 -12.90 -8.68
CA HIS A 252 12.79 -12.42 -7.55
C HIS A 252 13.37 -11.05 -7.91
N LEU A 253 13.28 -10.11 -6.99
CA LEU A 253 13.84 -8.77 -7.13
C LEU A 253 14.85 -8.56 -6.02
N SER A 254 16.10 -8.25 -6.38
CA SER A 254 17.09 -7.78 -5.41
C SER A 254 17.40 -6.31 -5.67
N ILE A 255 17.28 -5.49 -4.64
CA ILE A 255 17.54 -4.05 -4.73
C ILE A 255 18.70 -3.74 -3.79
N PHE A 256 19.82 -3.35 -4.38
CA PHE A 256 20.97 -2.84 -3.65
C PHE A 256 20.86 -1.32 -3.59
N VAL A 257 20.91 -0.76 -2.39
CA VAL A 257 21.10 0.66 -2.15
C VAL A 257 22.57 0.87 -1.81
N ALA A 258 23.24 1.68 -2.62
CA ALA A 258 24.66 1.97 -2.46
C ALA A 258 24.91 3.21 -1.59
N ASP A 259 24.05 4.23 -1.71
CA ASP A 259 24.18 5.47 -0.98
C ASP A 259 22.83 6.17 -0.76
N ASN A 260 22.85 7.22 0.06
CA ASN A 260 21.69 8.05 0.40
C ASN A 260 21.82 9.50 -0.12
N GLN A 261 20.74 10.27 -0.01
CA GLN A 261 20.63 11.65 -0.49
C GLN A 261 21.43 12.66 0.34
N SER A 262 22.00 12.26 1.49
CA SER A 262 22.77 13.16 2.35
C SER A 262 24.10 13.57 1.72
N GLY A 263 24.64 12.75 0.80
CA GLY A 263 25.98 12.98 0.24
C GLY A 263 27.13 12.60 1.17
N GLY A 264 26.89 11.72 2.14
CA GLY A 264 27.88 11.20 3.10
C GLY A 264 27.87 11.90 4.47
N ASP A 265 26.85 12.72 4.75
CA ASP A 265 26.65 13.37 6.05
C ASP A 265 25.86 12.48 7.03
N GLU A 266 25.08 11.54 6.50
CA GLU A 266 24.28 10.60 7.26
C GLU A 266 24.72 9.16 6.95
N ASP A 267 25.02 8.40 7.99
CA ASP A 267 25.52 7.03 7.87
C ASP A 267 24.38 6.00 7.74
N VAL A 268 23.11 6.45 7.69
CA VAL A 268 21.94 5.55 7.74
C VAL A 268 20.97 5.88 6.62
N THR A 269 20.50 4.84 5.95
CA THR A 269 19.45 4.89 4.93
C THR A 269 18.11 4.49 5.52
N ARG A 270 17.07 5.26 5.21
CA ARG A 270 15.69 5.01 5.63
C ARG A 270 14.73 4.96 4.45
N ILE A 271 13.88 3.94 4.44
CA ILE A 271 12.83 3.75 3.44
C ILE A 271 11.50 3.47 4.16
N ASP A 272 10.52 4.36 4.01
CA ASP A 272 9.21 4.21 4.66
C ASP A 272 8.27 3.31 3.85
N SER A 273 8.37 3.35 2.52
CA SER A 273 7.55 2.48 1.66
C SER A 273 8.24 2.19 0.32
N LEU A 274 8.03 0.96 -0.16
CA LEU A 274 8.41 0.51 -1.50
C LEU A 274 7.17 0.02 -2.23
N GLU A 275 6.87 0.59 -3.39
CA GLU A 275 5.79 0.14 -4.26
C GLU A 275 6.35 -0.38 -5.59
N LEU A 276 5.94 -1.59 -5.95
CA LEU A 276 6.22 -2.22 -7.24
C LEU A 276 5.09 -1.87 -8.21
N VAL A 277 5.36 -1.16 -9.31
CA VAL A 277 4.34 -0.78 -10.30
C VAL A 277 4.53 -1.56 -11.58
N GLY A 278 3.49 -2.26 -12.03
CA GLY A 278 3.60 -3.17 -13.16
C GLY A 278 2.30 -3.88 -13.55
N LEU A 279 2.44 -5.04 -14.20
CA LEU A 279 1.35 -5.96 -14.53
C LEU A 279 1.67 -7.35 -13.98
N ALA A 280 0.70 -7.99 -13.34
CA ALA A 280 0.81 -9.42 -13.06
C ALA A 280 0.76 -10.19 -14.38
N VAL A 281 1.64 -11.17 -14.55
CA VAL A 281 1.50 -12.12 -15.66
C VAL A 281 0.44 -13.11 -15.21
N GLU A 282 -0.75 -13.10 -15.82
CA GLU A 282 -1.79 -14.09 -15.55
C GLU A 282 -1.19 -15.50 -15.73
N GLY A 283 -0.86 -16.15 -14.62
CA GLY A 283 -0.68 -17.58 -14.59
C GLY A 283 -2.04 -18.19 -14.86
N THR A 284 -2.14 -19.08 -15.84
CA THR A 284 -3.33 -19.90 -16.07
C THR A 284 -3.76 -20.52 -14.76
N ASN A 285 -4.78 -19.96 -14.10
CA ASN A 285 -5.24 -20.44 -12.81
C ASN A 285 -6.01 -21.74 -13.07
N MET A 286 -5.34 -22.89 -12.90
CA MET A 286 -5.96 -24.21 -13.07
C MET A 286 -7.10 -24.49 -12.08
N SER A 287 -7.34 -23.59 -11.12
CA SER A 287 -8.48 -23.66 -10.19
C SER A 287 -9.81 -23.35 -10.89
N ASP A 288 -9.79 -22.60 -12.00
CA ASP A 288 -10.99 -22.26 -12.78
C ASP A 288 -11.37 -23.37 -13.79
N LEU A 289 -10.55 -24.41 -13.95
CA LEU A 289 -10.72 -25.47 -14.96
C LEU A 289 -11.37 -26.76 -14.42
N LYS A 290 -11.84 -26.78 -13.18
CA LYS A 290 -12.44 -27.98 -12.54
C LYS A 290 -13.96 -27.95 -12.35
N LYS A 291 -14.69 -27.11 -13.09
CA LYS A 291 -16.16 -26.99 -12.95
C LYS A 291 -16.95 -27.13 -14.26
N LEU A 292 -16.46 -27.90 -15.23
CA LEU A 292 -17.17 -28.16 -16.49
C LEU A 292 -17.22 -29.64 -16.91
N GLU A 293 -17.12 -30.58 -15.96
CA GLU A 293 -17.34 -32.01 -16.23
C GLU A 293 -18.23 -32.61 -15.14
N ASP A 294 -19.46 -32.13 -15.00
CA ASP A 294 -20.58 -32.85 -14.36
C ASP A 294 -21.89 -32.15 -14.77
N GLU A 295 -22.28 -32.29 -16.04
CA GLU A 295 -23.68 -32.20 -16.52
C GLU A 295 -23.90 -33.15 -17.70
#